data_AF-A0A8J6HXQ3-F1
#
_entry.id   AF-A0A8J6HXQ3-F1
#
_cell.length_a   1.000
_cell.length_b   1.000
_cell.length_c   1.000
_cell.angle_alpha   90.00
_cell.angle_beta   90.00
_cell.angle_gamma   90.00
#
_symmetry.space_group_name_H-M   'P 1'
#
loop_
_entity.id
_entity.type
_entity.pdbx_description
1 polymer ?
#
loop_
_entity_poly.entity_id
_entity_poly.type
_entity_poly.pdbx_seq_one_letter_code
_entity_poly.pdbx_strand_id
1 'polypeptide(L)'
;MNDQDRTSIHEAMEQQSISISKAGIVTSLQARCSVIAAANPIGGRYDASMTFAENVNLSDPILSRFDIMCVVRDEIDPIQDQHLAKFVVNSHIRHHPSKKGENVEAPEVENDLAIPQEMLRKYLVYARENVHPKLQNMDQDKVANIYSKLRQESLVGVLSFLM
;
A
#
# COMPACT_ATOMS: atom_id res chain seq x y z
N MET A 1 -11.39 2.25 -14.54
CA MET A 1 -12.36 1.58 -13.65
C MET A 1 -13.71 2.20 -13.96
N ASN A 2 -14.73 1.39 -14.24
CA ASN A 2 -16.06 1.92 -14.55
C ASN A 2 -16.73 2.42 -13.26
N ASP A 3 -17.67 3.36 -13.38
CA ASP A 3 -18.32 3.95 -12.19
C ASP A 3 -19.17 2.93 -11.41
N GLN A 4 -19.72 1.91 -12.08
CA GLN A 4 -20.38 0.79 -11.41
C GLN A 4 -19.43 0.03 -10.47
N ASP A 5 -18.21 -0.25 -10.92
CA ASP A 5 -17.23 -0.95 -10.08
C ASP A 5 -16.87 -0.12 -8.84
N ARG A 6 -16.80 1.21 -9.00
CA ARG A 6 -16.52 2.12 -7.88
C ARG A 6 -17.60 2.05 -6.81
N THR A 7 -18.87 2.00 -7.20
CA THR A 7 -19.99 1.86 -6.24
C THR A 7 -19.94 0.55 -5.46
N SER A 8 -19.56 -0.56 -6.09
CA SER A 8 -19.43 -1.84 -5.39
C SER A 8 -18.26 -1.85 -4.40
N ILE A 9 -17.14 -1.19 -4.73
CA ILE A 9 -16.00 -1.09 -3.81
C ILE A 9 -16.33 -0.21 -2.60
N HIS A 10 -17.13 0.85 -2.75
CA HIS A 10 -17.52 1.69 -1.62
C HIS A 10 -18.22 0.91 -0.50
N GLU A 11 -19.15 0.03 -0.84
CA GLU A 11 -19.84 -0.83 0.14
C GLU A 11 -18.87 -1.78 0.83
N ALA A 12 -18.01 -2.44 0.04
CA ALA A 12 -17.04 -3.40 0.55
C ALA A 12 -15.98 -2.74 1.47
N MET A 13 -15.51 -1.54 1.14
CA MET A 13 -14.52 -0.82 1.97
C MET A 13 -15.12 -0.25 3.25
N GLU A 14 -16.38 0.21 3.21
CA GLU A 14 -17.04 0.79 4.37
C GLU A 14 -17.55 -0.26 5.36
N GLN A 15 -18.32 -1.23 4.86
CA GLN A 15 -19.07 -2.17 5.70
C GLN A 15 -18.36 -3.51 5.83
N GLN A 16 -17.34 -3.77 5.01
CA GLN A 16 -16.69 -5.08 4.89
C GLN A 16 -17.70 -6.21 4.59
N SER A 17 -18.78 -5.86 3.87
CA SER A 17 -19.82 -6.77 3.40
C SER A 17 -20.35 -6.32 2.04
N ILE A 18 -20.87 -7.25 1.26
CA ILE A 18 -21.51 -6.98 -0.03
C ILE A 18 -22.92 -7.55 0.00
N SER A 19 -23.91 -6.69 -0.21
CA SER A 19 -25.31 -7.08 -0.34
C SER A 19 -25.65 -7.41 -1.80
N ILE A 20 -26.25 -8.58 -2.01
CA ILE A 20 -26.63 -9.04 -3.34
C ILE A 20 -28.13 -9.33 -3.33
N SER A 21 -28.84 -8.66 -4.23
CA SER A 21 -30.26 -8.91 -4.51
C SER A 21 -30.42 -9.22 -5.99
N LYS A 22 -30.29 -10.50 -6.37
CA LYS A 22 -30.36 -10.94 -7.77
C LYS A 22 -31.02 -12.30 -7.89
N ALA A 23 -31.83 -12.48 -8.93
CA ALA A 23 -32.54 -13.74 -9.22
C ALA A 23 -33.36 -14.28 -8.03
N GLY A 24 -33.99 -13.39 -7.26
CA GLY A 24 -34.78 -13.77 -6.08
C GLY A 24 -33.95 -14.17 -4.85
N ILE A 25 -32.62 -14.15 -4.95
CA ILE A 25 -31.72 -14.38 -3.82
C ILE A 25 -31.34 -13.01 -3.25
N VAL A 26 -31.74 -12.80 -1.99
CA VAL A 26 -31.34 -11.64 -1.18
C VAL A 26 -30.44 -12.17 -0.08
N THR A 27 -29.15 -11.87 -0.17
CA THR A 27 -28.15 -12.31 0.81
C THR A 27 -27.05 -11.28 0.97
N SER A 28 -26.35 -11.32 2.11
CA SER A 28 -25.18 -10.50 2.39
C SER A 28 -23.97 -11.41 2.58
N LEU A 29 -22.87 -11.09 1.89
CA LEU A 29 -21.61 -11.82 1.96
C LEU A 29 -20.56 -10.97 2.69
N GLN A 30 -19.70 -11.61 3.47
CA GLN A 30 -18.61 -10.92 4.15
C GLN A 30 -17.45 -10.65 3.18
N ALA A 31 -16.93 -9.43 3.20
CA ALA A 31 -15.81 -8.95 2.40
C ALA A 31 -14.68 -8.40 3.29
N ARG A 32 -14.39 -9.09 4.41
CA ARG A 32 -13.33 -8.71 5.36
C ARG A 32 -11.94 -8.99 4.77
N CYS A 33 -11.46 -8.09 3.92
CA CYS A 33 -10.14 -8.14 3.32
C CYS A 33 -9.42 -6.79 3.42
N SER A 34 -8.10 -6.82 3.39
CA SER A 34 -7.28 -5.62 3.20
C SER A 34 -7.21 -5.29 1.72
N VAL A 35 -7.43 -4.02 1.37
CA VAL A 35 -7.37 -3.54 -0.01
C VAL A 35 -6.00 -2.91 -0.25
N ILE A 36 -5.27 -3.41 -1.24
CA ILE A 36 -4.04 -2.79 -1.75
C ILE A 36 -4.34 -2.30 -3.15
N ALA A 37 -4.16 -1.01 -3.39
CA ALA A 37 -4.38 -0.38 -4.68
C ALA A 37 -3.09 0.26 -5.19
N ALA A 38 -2.83 0.09 -6.49
CA ALA A 38 -1.82 0.83 -7.22
C ALA A 38 -2.52 1.60 -8.33
N ALA A 39 -2.27 2.89 -8.42
CA ALA A 39 -2.85 3.77 -9.41
C ALA A 39 -1.76 4.68 -9.99
N ASN A 40 -1.89 4.98 -11.28
CA ASN A 40 -1.05 5.96 -11.95
C ASN A 40 -1.71 7.34 -11.87
N PRO A 41 -0.92 8.42 -11.74
CA PRO A 41 -1.44 9.78 -11.79
C PRO A 41 -2.01 10.10 -13.18
N ILE A 42 -2.90 11.08 -13.23
CA ILE A 42 -3.45 11.63 -14.48
C ILE A 42 -2.28 12.23 -15.28
N GLY A 43 -2.22 11.94 -16.58
CA GLY A 43 -1.11 12.40 -17.43
C GLY A 43 0.20 11.60 -17.30
N GLY A 44 0.24 10.58 -16.43
CA GLY A 44 1.31 9.59 -16.37
C GLY A 44 2.52 9.97 -15.50
N ARG A 45 2.65 11.23 -15.08
CA ARG A 45 3.66 11.68 -14.10
C ARG A 45 2.98 12.44 -12.97
N TYR A 46 3.52 12.32 -11.76
CA TYR A 46 2.98 13.00 -10.59
C TYR A 46 3.46 14.46 -10.58
N ASP A 47 2.53 15.41 -10.49
CA ASP A 47 2.84 16.84 -10.37
C ASP A 47 2.82 17.26 -8.89
N ALA A 48 3.97 17.70 -8.38
CA ALA A 48 4.11 18.14 -6.99
C ALA A 48 3.47 19.52 -6.71
N SER A 49 3.14 20.28 -7.75
CA SER A 49 2.47 21.58 -7.60
C SER A 49 0.96 21.46 -7.37
N MET A 50 0.36 20.34 -7.78
CA MET A 50 -1.07 20.05 -7.63
C MET A 50 -1.33 19.22 -6.36
N THR A 51 -2.58 19.27 -5.88
CA THR A 51 -2.99 18.44 -4.75
C THR A 51 -3.08 16.96 -5.15
N PHE A 52 -3.11 16.05 -4.17
CA PHE A 52 -3.20 14.62 -4.45
C PHE A 52 -4.49 14.24 -5.20
N ALA A 53 -5.65 14.77 -4.81
CA ALA A 53 -6.91 14.50 -5.52
C ALA A 53 -6.93 15.02 -6.96
N GLU A 54 -6.24 16.12 -7.24
CA GLU A 54 -6.15 16.61 -8.60
C GLU A 54 -5.20 15.75 -9.45
N ASN A 55 -4.17 15.15 -8.82
CA ASN A 55 -3.26 14.22 -9.49
C ASN A 55 -3.92 12.86 -9.79
N VAL A 56 -4.95 12.46 -9.05
CA VAL A 56 -5.54 11.12 -9.14
C VAL A 56 -7.05 11.20 -9.32
N ASN A 57 -7.59 10.58 -10.37
CA ASN A 57 -9.04 10.55 -10.63
C ASN A 57 -9.77 9.54 -9.71
N LEU A 58 -9.76 9.82 -8.40
CA LEU A 58 -10.48 9.09 -7.37
C LEU A 58 -11.37 10.07 -6.61
N SER A 59 -12.55 9.60 -6.20
CA SER A 59 -13.46 10.42 -5.41
C SER A 59 -13.00 10.49 -3.95
N ASP A 60 -13.26 11.63 -3.29
CA ASP A 60 -12.91 11.84 -1.87
C ASP A 60 -13.36 10.70 -0.94
N PRO A 61 -14.56 10.08 -1.11
CA PRO A 61 -14.96 8.97 -0.26
C PRO A 61 -14.07 7.73 -0.42
N ILE A 62 -13.44 7.49 -1.57
CA ILE A 62 -12.48 6.37 -1.69
C ILE A 62 -11.19 6.74 -0.94
N LEU A 63 -10.72 7.97 -1.11
CA LEU A 63 -9.46 8.42 -0.54
C LEU A 63 -9.49 8.43 0.99
N SER A 64 -10.58 8.90 1.60
CA SER A 64 -10.73 8.91 3.07
C SER A 64 -10.85 7.50 3.69
N ARG A 65 -11.06 6.45 2.87
CA ARG A 65 -11.15 5.06 3.35
C ARG A 65 -9.81 4.33 3.28
N PHE A 66 -8.78 4.93 2.69
CA PHE A 66 -7.43 4.38 2.72
C PHE A 66 -6.67 4.93 3.93
N ASP A 67 -6.27 4.03 4.83
CA ASP A 67 -5.50 4.41 6.03
C ASP A 67 -4.08 4.90 5.69
N ILE A 68 -3.51 4.42 4.58
CA ILE A 68 -2.14 4.72 4.17
C ILE A 68 -2.12 5.03 2.67
N MET A 69 -1.58 6.19 2.33
CA MET A 69 -1.39 6.63 0.95
C MET A 69 0.09 6.86 0.69
N CYS A 70 0.63 6.15 -0.30
CA CYS A 70 2.04 6.25 -0.68
C CYS A 70 2.16 6.86 -2.09
N VAL A 71 2.79 8.03 -2.17
CA VAL A 71 3.15 8.65 -3.46
C VAL A 71 4.61 8.31 -3.77
N VAL A 72 4.83 7.63 -4.89
CA VAL A 72 6.17 7.37 -5.41
C VAL A 72 6.48 8.41 -6.48
N ARG A 73 7.51 9.23 -6.24
CA ARG A 73 7.99 10.24 -7.19
C ARG A 73 9.29 9.76 -7.82
N ASP A 74 9.39 9.97 -9.12
CA ASP A 74 10.59 9.69 -9.90
C ASP A 74 11.38 10.99 -10.04
N GLU A 75 12.31 11.22 -9.11
CA GLU A 75 13.22 12.37 -9.11
C GLU A 75 14.59 11.93 -9.62
N ILE A 76 15.15 12.69 -10.56
CA ILE A 76 16.42 12.34 -11.20
C ILE A 76 17.57 12.65 -10.23
N ASP A 77 18.20 11.61 -9.69
CA ASP A 77 19.42 11.71 -8.89
C ASP A 77 20.48 10.77 -9.46
N PRO A 78 21.59 11.30 -10.02
CA PRO A 78 22.61 10.48 -10.69
C PRO A 78 23.27 9.45 -9.75
N ILE A 79 23.32 9.72 -8.44
CA ILE A 79 23.92 8.80 -7.47
C ILE A 79 22.98 7.63 -7.21
N GLN A 80 21.70 7.91 -6.96
CA GLN A 80 20.68 6.88 -6.74
C GLN A 80 20.45 6.04 -8.01
N ASP A 81 20.40 6.68 -9.17
CA ASP A 81 20.26 6.00 -10.46
C ASP A 81 21.43 5.04 -10.72
N GLN A 82 22.66 5.44 -10.37
CA GLN A 82 23.82 4.56 -10.49
C GLN A 82 23.71 3.35 -9.53
N HIS A 83 23.26 3.56 -8.30
CA HIS A 83 23.05 2.48 -7.33
C HIS A 83 21.96 1.51 -7.79
N LEU A 84 20.83 2.05 -8.26
CA LEU A 84 19.72 1.26 -8.81
C LEU A 84 20.16 0.45 -10.03
N ALA A 85 20.88 1.08 -10.97
CA ALA A 85 21.38 0.40 -12.17
C ALA A 85 22.31 -0.77 -11.81
N LYS A 86 23.26 -0.56 -10.87
CA LYS A 86 24.14 -1.63 -10.37
C LYS A 86 23.33 -2.78 -9.75
N PHE A 87 22.32 -2.46 -8.95
CA PHE A 87 21.44 -3.45 -8.33
C PHE A 87 20.65 -4.25 -9.37
N VAL A 88 20.04 -3.59 -10.34
CA VAL A 88 19.24 -4.23 -11.41
C VAL A 88 20.10 -5.15 -12.28
N VAL A 89 21.29 -4.70 -12.70
CA VAL A 89 22.22 -5.53 -13.49
C VAL A 89 22.63 -6.78 -12.70
N ASN A 90 22.99 -6.62 -11.42
CA ASN A 90 23.34 -7.75 -10.56
C ASN A 90 22.16 -8.73 -10.40
N SER A 91 20.94 -8.22 -10.24
CA SER A 91 19.74 -9.05 -10.14
C SER A 91 19.47 -9.85 -11.42
N HIS A 92 19.61 -9.23 -12.60
CA HIS A 92 19.45 -9.92 -13.88
C HIS A 92 20.48 -11.04 -14.09
N ILE A 93 21.74 -10.81 -13.69
CA ILE A 93 22.80 -11.84 -13.77
C ILE A 93 22.47 -13.04 -12.86
N ARG A 94 21.90 -12.81 -11.68
CA ARG A 94 21.50 -13.88 -10.73
C ARG A 94 20.33 -14.71 -11.23
N HIS A 95 19.31 -14.06 -11.80
CA HIS A 95 18.09 -14.73 -12.24
C HIS A 95 18.17 -15.27 -13.67
N HIS A 96 19.36 -15.27 -14.29
CA HIS A 96 19.52 -15.74 -15.66
C HIS A 96 19.29 -17.26 -15.77
N PRO A 97 18.39 -17.73 -16.67
CA PRO A 97 17.97 -19.13 -16.71
C PRO A 97 19.10 -20.11 -17.03
N SER A 98 20.12 -19.68 -17.79
CA SER A 98 21.27 -20.52 -18.17
C SER A 98 22.21 -20.86 -17.01
N LYS A 99 22.13 -20.15 -15.87
CA LYS A 99 22.94 -20.41 -14.67
C LYS A 99 22.31 -21.43 -13.70
N LYS A 100 21.15 -22.00 -14.02
CA LYS A 100 20.46 -22.99 -13.17
C LYS A 100 21.15 -24.37 -13.05
N GLY A 101 22.21 -24.62 -13.82
CA GLY A 101 22.85 -25.94 -13.93
C GLY A 101 24.25 -26.08 -13.34
N GLU A 102 24.92 -24.98 -13.01
CA GLU A 102 26.23 -25.02 -12.36
C GLU A 102 26.03 -24.61 -10.90
N ASN A 103 26.45 -25.45 -9.96
CA ASN A 103 26.64 -25.10 -8.55
C ASN A 103 27.77 -24.06 -8.43
N VAL A 104 27.64 -22.92 -9.10
CA VAL A 104 28.44 -21.75 -8.83
C VAL A 104 27.82 -21.18 -7.58
N GLU A 105 28.49 -21.39 -6.45
CA GLU A 105 28.31 -20.60 -5.23
C GLU A 105 28.05 -19.17 -5.68
N ALA A 106 26.80 -18.73 -5.55
CA ALA A 106 26.44 -17.37 -5.84
C ALA A 106 27.43 -16.52 -5.04
N PRO A 107 28.13 -15.54 -5.63
CA PRO A 107 29.00 -14.68 -4.85
C PRO A 107 28.13 -14.17 -3.70
N GLU A 108 28.56 -14.50 -2.48
CA GLU A 108 27.92 -14.22 -1.19
C GLU A 108 27.84 -12.70 -1.01
N VAL A 109 27.02 -12.03 -1.82
CA VAL A 109 26.32 -10.88 -1.28
C VAL A 109 25.28 -11.54 -0.42
N GLU A 110 25.54 -11.49 0.88
CA GLU A 110 24.62 -11.77 1.96
C GLU A 110 23.19 -11.66 1.44
N ASN A 111 22.36 -12.67 1.72
CA ASN A 111 20.93 -12.45 1.69
C ASN A 111 20.67 -11.28 2.66
N ASP A 112 20.71 -10.03 2.18
CA ASP A 112 20.52 -8.79 2.96
C ASP A 112 19.13 -8.74 3.61
N LEU A 113 18.29 -9.72 3.29
CA LEU A 113 17.12 -10.04 4.09
C LEU A 113 17.61 -10.66 5.40
N ALA A 114 17.65 -9.84 6.45
CA ALA A 114 17.89 -10.25 7.83
C ALA A 114 17.01 -11.44 8.28
N ILE A 115 15.89 -11.70 7.58
CA ILE A 115 14.98 -12.82 7.81
C ILE A 115 14.73 -13.56 6.48
N PRO A 116 14.92 -14.90 6.43
CA PRO A 116 14.60 -15.70 5.26
C PRO A 116 13.12 -15.63 4.87
N GLN A 117 12.83 -15.59 3.57
CA GLN A 117 11.47 -15.44 3.03
C GLN A 117 10.49 -16.51 3.54
N GLU A 118 10.95 -17.76 3.65
CA GLU A 118 10.13 -18.87 4.17
C GLU A 118 9.75 -18.67 5.63
N MET A 119 10.69 -18.19 6.44
CA MET A 119 10.46 -17.90 7.85
C MET A 119 9.48 -16.73 8.00
N LEU A 120 9.67 -15.65 7.22
CA LEU A 120 8.77 -14.49 7.22
C LEU A 120 7.33 -14.89 6.91
N ARG A 121 7.12 -15.74 5.89
CA ARG A 121 5.77 -16.23 5.55
C ARG A 121 5.13 -16.99 6.72
N LYS A 122 5.86 -17.91 7.35
CA LYS A 122 5.36 -18.66 8.52
C LYS A 122 5.08 -17.74 9.71
N TYR A 123 5.95 -16.75 9.92
CA TYR A 123 5.82 -15.76 10.98
C TYR A 123 4.55 -14.91 10.83
N LEU A 124 4.25 -14.44 9.61
CA LEU A 124 3.05 -13.64 9.34
C LEU A 124 1.76 -14.43 9.60
N VAL A 125 1.71 -15.71 9.20
CA VAL A 125 0.56 -16.59 9.49
C VAL A 125 0.41 -16.78 11.01
N TYR A 126 1.51 -17.11 11.69
CA TYR A 126 1.50 -17.29 13.14
C TYR A 126 1.02 -16.03 13.89
N ALA A 127 1.55 -14.86 13.52
CA ALA A 127 1.17 -13.59 14.14
C ALA A 127 -0.30 -13.26 13.91
N ARG A 128 -0.81 -13.47 12.70
CA ARG A 128 -2.22 -13.19 12.35
C ARG A 128 -3.21 -14.11 13.07
N GLU A 129 -2.85 -15.38 13.30
CA GLU A 129 -3.73 -16.36 13.94
C GLU A 129 -3.67 -16.33 15.48
N ASN A 130 -2.50 -16.09 16.06
CA ASN A 130 -2.28 -16.28 17.49
C ASN A 130 -2.17 -14.97 18.28
N VAL A 131 -1.76 -13.86 17.66
CA VAL A 131 -1.45 -12.61 18.37
C VAL A 131 -2.52 -11.55 18.11
N HIS A 132 -3.25 -11.19 19.16
CA HIS A 132 -4.27 -10.14 19.12
C HIS A 132 -3.91 -9.05 20.14
N PRO A 133 -3.02 -8.10 19.76
CA PRO A 133 -2.51 -7.10 20.69
C PRO A 133 -3.64 -6.21 21.19
N LYS A 134 -3.66 -5.94 22.50
CA LYS A 134 -4.60 -5.01 23.14
C LYS A 134 -3.85 -3.76 23.53
N LEU A 135 -4.45 -2.61 23.24
CA LEU A 135 -3.89 -1.31 23.65
C LEU A 135 -4.01 -1.19 25.18
N GLN A 136 -2.88 -1.22 25.87
CA GLN A 136 -2.78 -0.95 27.31
C GLN A 136 -1.89 0.27 27.51
N ASN A 137 -2.34 1.23 28.32
CA ASN A 137 -1.62 2.47 28.66
C ASN A 137 -1.19 3.31 27.44
N MET A 138 -2.10 3.51 26.48
CA MET A 138 -1.87 4.45 25.38
C MET A 138 -1.97 5.89 25.91
N ASP A 139 -1.01 6.74 25.52
CA ASP A 139 -1.05 8.18 25.79
C ASP A 139 -2.14 8.83 24.92
N GLN A 140 -3.36 8.87 25.46
CA GLN A 140 -4.55 9.36 24.77
C GLN A 140 -4.43 10.84 24.42
N ASP A 141 -3.82 11.63 25.30
CA ASP A 141 -3.64 13.06 25.11
C ASP A 141 -2.73 13.33 23.92
N LYS A 142 -1.65 12.55 23.77
CA LYS A 142 -0.77 12.67 22.61
C LYS A 142 -1.47 12.34 21.29
N VAL A 143 -2.29 11.29 21.26
CA VAL A 143 -3.05 10.91 20.05
C VAL A 143 -4.08 12.00 19.70
N ALA A 144 -4.80 12.51 20.70
CA ALA A 144 -5.76 13.59 20.49
C ALA A 144 -5.09 14.86 19.96
N ASN A 145 -3.95 15.25 20.54
CA ASN A 145 -3.19 16.42 20.11
C ASN A 145 -2.67 16.29 18.66
N ILE A 146 -2.17 15.10 18.29
CA ILE A 146 -1.72 14.83 16.91
C ILE A 146 -2.89 14.95 15.94
N TYR A 147 -4.03 14.34 16.27
CA TYR A 147 -5.23 14.41 15.42
C TYR A 147 -5.73 15.86 15.24
N SER A 148 -5.81 16.64 16.33
CA SER A 148 -6.21 18.04 16.26
C SER A 148 -5.25 18.87 15.40
N LYS A 149 -3.94 18.64 15.53
CA LYS A 149 -2.93 19.33 14.73
C LYS A 149 -3.06 19.00 13.24
N LEU A 150 -3.20 17.71 12.90
CA LEU A 150 -3.41 17.27 11.51
C LEU A 150 -4.69 17.89 10.91
N ARG A 151 -5.76 17.99 11.70
CA ARG A 151 -7.03 18.61 11.26
C ARG A 151 -6.91 20.12 11.05
N GLN A 152 -6.09 20.81 11.83
CA GLN A 152 -5.84 22.24 11.64
C GLN A 152 -5.04 22.50 10.36
N GLU A 153 -4.03 21.68 10.10
CA GLU A 153 -3.18 21.79 8.91
C GLU A 153 -3.92 21.38 7.62
N SER A 154 -4.87 20.44 7.70
CA SER A 154 -5.68 20.03 6.54
C SER A 154 -6.58 21.15 6.01
N LEU A 155 -7.10 22.02 6.89
CA LEU A 155 -7.89 23.20 6.50
C LEU A 155 -7.08 24.26 5.73
N VAL A 156 -5.76 24.25 5.87
CA VAL A 156 -4.84 25.20 5.20
C VAL A 156 -4.42 24.68 3.80
N GLY A 157 -5.00 23.56 3.34
CA GLY A 157 -4.87 23.09 1.95
C GLY A 157 -3.63 22.24 1.66
N VAL A 158 -2.76 21.99 2.65
CA VAL A 158 -1.52 21.21 2.45
C VAL A 158 -1.72 19.70 2.68
N LEU A 159 -2.74 19.31 3.47
CA LEU A 159 -2.94 17.92 3.94
C LEU A 159 -4.42 17.50 3.95
N SER A 160 -5.18 17.82 2.91
CA SER A 160 -6.61 17.43 2.78
C SER A 160 -6.86 15.91 2.83
N PHE A 161 -5.82 15.07 2.76
CA PHE A 161 -5.93 13.62 2.51
C PHE A 161 -5.48 12.70 3.65
N LEU A 162 -5.21 13.25 4.85
CA LEU A 162 -4.93 12.43 6.05
C LEU A 162 -6.17 12.26 6.97
N MET A 163 -7.37 12.50 6.43
CA MET A 163 -8.66 12.20 7.06
C MET A 163 -9.49 11.30 6.16
#